data_AF-A0AAV6BCG3-F1
#
_entry.id   AF-A0AAV6BCG3-F1
#
_cell.length_a   1.000
_cell.length_b   1.000
_cell.length_c   1.000
_cell.angle_alpha   90.00
_cell.angle_beta   90.00
_cell.angle_gamma   90.00
#
_symmetry.space_group_name_H-M   'P 1'
#
loop_
_entity.id
_entity.type
_entity.pdbx_description
1 polymer ?
#
loop_
_entity_poly.entity_id
_entity_poly.type
_entity_poly.pdbx_seq_one_letter_code
_entity_poly.pdbx_strand_id
1 'polypeptide(L)'
;MPHRRAAAVVRFSSLGDVLLAAHVPSFLRQEDAGRRVLFVTKARHAGLLRGHPHVDRVYALGERSGDPDLPATVGVIGSLGDLIAGMRGDGVQEIVDLHRNWRSSLVRAAFPRAKHRLAPKYALRRRLWVHGRWLHPEPVPPLLRTYRELARLDP
;
A
#
# COMPACT_ATOMS: atom_id res chain seq x y z
N MET A 1 22.66 10.21 13.23
CA MET A 1 21.86 10.11 11.99
C MET A 1 20.46 9.68 12.37
N PRO A 2 19.41 10.50 12.21
CA PRO A 2 18.07 10.05 12.56
C PRO A 2 17.74 8.86 11.65
N HIS A 3 17.42 7.71 12.24
CA HIS A 3 17.08 6.51 11.48
C HIS A 3 15.98 6.86 10.47
N ARG A 4 16.27 6.75 9.16
CA ARG A 4 15.26 6.93 8.11
C ARG A 4 14.12 5.95 8.39
N ARG A 5 13.00 6.46 8.87
CA ARG A 5 11.82 5.65 9.20
C ARG A 5 11.26 5.08 7.90
N ALA A 6 11.08 3.76 7.83
CA ALA A 6 10.51 3.12 6.67
C ALA A 6 8.97 3.03 6.80
N ALA A 7 8.27 3.40 5.73
CA ALA A 7 6.82 3.25 5.60
C ALA A 7 6.51 2.18 4.54
N ALA A 8 5.66 1.22 4.89
CA ALA A 8 5.23 0.14 4.01
C ALA A 8 3.82 0.41 3.47
N VAL A 9 3.68 0.56 2.15
CA VAL A 9 2.40 0.68 1.45
C VAL A 9 1.92 -0.72 1.07
N VAL A 10 0.77 -1.15 1.58
CA VAL A 10 0.27 -2.51 1.38
C VAL A 10 -0.92 -2.54 0.42
N ARG A 11 -0.79 -3.24 -0.72
CA ARG A 11 -1.84 -3.41 -1.73
C ARG A 11 -1.75 -4.76 -2.45
N PHE A 12 -2.56 -5.73 -2.02
CA PHE A 12 -2.69 -7.06 -2.66
C PHE A 12 -3.89 -7.18 -3.61
N SER A 13 -4.18 -6.15 -4.41
CA SER A 13 -5.41 -6.08 -5.22
C SER A 13 -5.21 -6.47 -6.69
N SER A 14 -6.11 -6.01 -7.58
CA SER A 14 -6.01 -6.07 -9.04
C SER A 14 -4.98 -5.06 -9.59
N LEU A 15 -4.63 -5.17 -10.88
CA LEU A 15 -3.67 -4.26 -11.54
C LEU A 15 -4.09 -2.78 -11.43
N GLY A 16 -5.34 -2.45 -11.78
CA GLY A 16 -5.85 -1.06 -11.71
C GLY A 16 -5.75 -0.46 -10.31
N ASP A 17 -5.99 -1.27 -9.28
CA ASP A 17 -5.87 -0.88 -7.90
C ASP A 17 -4.42 -0.70 -7.42
N VAL A 18 -3.46 -1.42 -8.02
CA VAL A 18 -2.03 -1.26 -7.76
C VAL A 18 -1.50 -0.01 -8.47
N LEU A 19 -1.95 0.27 -9.70
CA LEU A 19 -1.65 1.50 -10.43
C LEU A 19 -2.03 2.76 -9.63
N LEU A 20 -3.24 2.82 -9.09
CA LEU A 20 -3.68 3.95 -8.26
C LEU A 20 -2.89 4.03 -6.95
N ALA A 21 -2.58 2.89 -6.35
CA ALA A 21 -1.78 2.84 -5.13
C ALA A 21 -0.31 3.26 -5.35
N ALA A 22 0.24 3.11 -6.56
CA ALA A 22 1.61 3.51 -6.90
C ALA A 22 1.84 5.02 -6.75
N HIS A 23 0.79 5.84 -6.65
CA HIS A 23 0.92 7.28 -6.38
C HIS A 23 1.20 7.58 -4.90
N VAL A 24 0.83 6.68 -3.99
CA VAL A 24 1.00 6.88 -2.54
C VAL A 24 2.47 7.08 -2.14
N PRO A 25 3.45 6.33 -2.67
CA PRO A 25 4.86 6.62 -2.45
C PRO A 25 5.27 8.07 -2.73
N SER A 26 4.77 8.65 -3.81
CA SER A 26 5.03 10.06 -4.16
C SER A 26 4.44 11.01 -3.11
N PHE A 27 3.23 10.75 -2.65
CA PHE A 27 2.59 11.55 -1.60
C PHE A 27 3.31 11.42 -0.25
N LEU A 28 3.77 10.22 0.11
CA LEU A 28 4.55 10.02 1.34
C LEU A 28 5.92 10.72 1.28
N ARG A 29 6.55 10.79 0.10
CA ARG A 29 7.78 11.56 -0.11
C ARG A 29 7.55 13.07 -0.11
N GLN A 30 6.36 13.54 -0.50
CA GLN A 30 5.98 14.94 -0.34
C GLN A 30 5.75 15.31 1.13
N GLU A 31 5.12 14.42 1.91
CA GLU A 31 5.01 14.59 3.38
C GLU A 31 6.38 14.60 4.06
N ASP A 32 7.32 13.77 3.59
CA ASP A 32 8.65 13.60 4.18
C ASP A 32 9.65 13.09 3.13
N ALA A 33 10.48 14.00 2.59
CA ALA A 33 11.42 13.69 1.52
C ALA A 33 12.48 12.64 1.89
N GLY A 34 12.81 12.53 3.18
CA GLY A 34 13.81 11.58 3.71
C GLY A 34 13.24 10.19 4.00
N ARG A 35 11.92 10.01 3.92
CA ARG A 35 11.25 8.75 4.25
C ARG A 35 11.62 7.63 3.29
N ARG A 36 11.96 6.47 3.82
CA ARG A 36 12.11 5.25 3.00
C ARG A 36 10.72 4.66 2.75
N VAL A 37 10.37 4.39 1.50
CA VAL A 37 9.06 3.84 1.15
C VAL A 37 9.23 2.45 0.55
N LEU A 38 8.61 1.47 1.20
CA LEU A 38 8.54 0.09 0.76
C LEU A 38 7.14 -0.17 0.20
N PHE A 39 7.04 -0.89 -0.92
CA PHE A 39 5.75 -1.22 -1.52
C PHE A 39 5.50 -2.73 -1.44
N VAL A 40 4.34 -3.15 -0.97
CA VAL A 40 3.99 -4.55 -0.75
C VAL A 40 2.82 -4.93 -1.66
N THR A 41 3.06 -5.84 -2.60
CA THR A 41 2.04 -6.28 -3.57
C THR A 41 2.21 -7.74 -3.99
N LYS A 42 1.46 -8.20 -4.98
CA LYS A 42 1.57 -9.55 -5.56
C LYS A 42 2.68 -9.58 -6.60
N ALA A 43 3.38 -10.72 -6.73
CA ALA A 43 4.51 -10.87 -7.66
C ALA A 43 4.19 -10.43 -9.09
N ARG A 44 3.06 -10.87 -9.65
CA ARG A 44 2.61 -10.49 -11.00
C ARG A 44 2.42 -8.99 -11.25
N HIS A 45 2.31 -8.16 -10.21
CA HIS A 45 2.19 -6.71 -10.35
C HIS A 45 3.45 -5.97 -9.90
N ALA A 46 4.46 -6.67 -9.40
CA ALA A 46 5.69 -6.04 -8.93
C ALA A 46 6.47 -5.37 -10.07
N GLY A 47 6.37 -5.92 -11.29
CA GLY A 47 6.92 -5.34 -12.51
C GLY A 47 6.49 -3.90 -12.77
N LEU A 48 5.25 -3.56 -12.41
CA LEU A 48 4.69 -2.21 -12.59
C LEU A 48 5.44 -1.13 -11.79
N LEU A 49 6.07 -1.52 -10.69
CA LEU A 49 6.79 -0.61 -9.80
C LEU A 49 8.27 -0.48 -10.18
N ARG A 50 8.69 -1.12 -11.28
CA ARG A 50 10.06 -1.03 -11.80
C ARG A 50 10.40 0.42 -12.14
N GLY A 51 11.52 0.91 -11.59
CA GLY A 51 11.99 2.27 -11.85
C GLY A 51 11.13 3.38 -11.23
N HIS A 52 10.19 3.05 -10.34
CA HIS A 52 9.37 4.07 -9.69
C HIS A 52 10.25 4.96 -8.78
N PRO A 53 10.30 6.29 -8.99
CA PRO A 53 11.30 7.17 -8.36
C PRO A 53 11.17 7.29 -6.83
N HIS A 54 9.99 7.00 -6.30
CA HIS A 54 9.68 7.13 -4.89
C HIS A 54 9.48 5.79 -4.16
N VAL A 55 9.78 4.66 -4.80
CA VAL A 55 9.73 3.34 -4.17
C VAL A 55 11.15 2.83 -4.02
N ASP A 56 11.60 2.70 -2.78
CA ASP A 56 12.96 2.24 -2.47
C ASP A 56 13.10 0.72 -2.60
N ARG A 57 12.02 -0.03 -2.32
CA ARG A 57 12.01 -1.49 -2.43
C ARG A 57 10.59 -2.04 -2.55
N VAL A 58 10.45 -3.10 -3.35
CA VAL A 58 9.18 -3.83 -3.51
C VAL A 58 9.27 -5.20 -2.83
N TYR A 59 8.23 -5.53 -2.05
CA TYR A 59 7.98 -6.84 -1.46
C TYR A 59 6.84 -7.51 -2.21
N ALA A 60 7.16 -8.62 -2.87
CA ALA A 60 6.26 -9.33 -3.76
C ALA A 60 5.79 -10.63 -3.12
N LEU A 61 4.50 -10.76 -2.87
CA LEU A 61 3.91 -12.02 -2.44
C LEU A 61 3.96 -13.00 -3.61
N GLY A 62 4.73 -14.08 -3.45
CA GLY A 62 4.85 -15.16 -4.42
C GLY A 62 3.51 -15.86 -4.62
N GLU A 63 3.18 -16.14 -5.87
CA GLU A 63 1.99 -16.89 -6.26
C GLU A 63 2.42 -18.11 -7.08
N ARG A 64 1.55 -19.13 -7.18
CA ARG A 64 1.85 -20.38 -7.91
C ARG A 64 2.21 -20.19 -9.39
N SER A 65 1.91 -19.03 -9.95
CA SER A 65 2.32 -18.61 -11.29
C SER A 65 3.40 -17.55 -11.13
N GLY A 66 4.66 -17.97 -11.07
CA GLY A 66 5.81 -17.06 -11.04
C GLY A 66 6.01 -16.43 -12.41
N ASP A 67 6.21 -15.12 -12.43
CA ASP A 67 6.72 -14.40 -13.59
C ASP A 67 8.25 -14.52 -13.56
N PRO A 68 8.91 -15.13 -14.57
CA PRO A 68 10.36 -15.34 -14.56
C PRO A 68 11.17 -14.04 -14.65
N ASP A 69 10.58 -12.93 -15.11
CA ASP A 69 11.29 -11.66 -15.37
C ASP A 69 10.98 -10.57 -14.33
N LEU A 70 11.22 -10.87 -13.04
CA LEU A 70 10.98 -9.90 -11.96
C LEU A 70 12.10 -8.83 -11.89
N PRO A 71 11.76 -7.54 -11.68
CA PRO A 71 12.75 -6.46 -11.64
C PRO A 71 13.68 -6.48 -10.43
N ALA A 72 14.88 -5.90 -10.56
CA ALA A 72 15.83 -5.68 -9.46
C ALA A 72 15.29 -4.81 -8.31
N THR A 73 14.27 -3.97 -8.54
CA THR A 73 13.56 -3.22 -7.48
C THR A 73 12.77 -4.11 -6.53
N VAL A 74 12.53 -5.37 -6.90
CA VAL A 74 11.91 -6.37 -6.02
C VAL A 74 12.97 -6.90 -5.07
N GLY A 75 12.86 -6.51 -3.80
CA GLY A 75 13.81 -6.92 -2.78
C GLY A 75 13.56 -8.32 -2.24
N VAL A 76 12.29 -8.70 -2.07
CA VAL A 76 11.90 -10.02 -1.53
C VAL A 76 10.70 -10.54 -2.30
N ILE A 77 10.79 -11.78 -2.80
CA ILE A 77 9.70 -12.55 -3.37
C ILE A 77 9.53 -13.80 -2.51
N GLY A 78 8.34 -14.05 -1.98
CA GLY A 78 8.16 -15.21 -1.12
C GLY A 78 6.80 -15.31 -0.46
N SER A 79 6.73 -16.10 0.60
CA SER A 79 5.55 -16.22 1.44
C SER A 79 5.32 -14.95 2.25
N LEU A 80 4.11 -14.76 2.78
CA LEU A 80 3.81 -13.60 3.60
C LEU A 80 4.74 -13.47 4.82
N GLY A 81 5.23 -14.59 5.36
CA GLY A 81 6.23 -14.60 6.44
C GLY A 81 7.56 -14.00 6.03
N ASP A 82 8.06 -14.35 4.84
CA ASP A 82 9.31 -13.83 4.29
C ASP A 82 9.23 -12.31 4.06
N LEU A 83 8.08 -11.86 3.55
CA LEU A 83 7.81 -10.43 3.37
C LEU A 83 7.84 -9.70 4.72
N ILE A 84 7.17 -10.23 5.74
CA ILE A 84 7.16 -9.65 7.10
C ILE A 84 8.58 -9.62 7.68
N ALA A 85 9.34 -10.70 7.55
CA ALA A 85 10.71 -10.78 8.05
C ALA A 85 11.61 -9.73 7.37
N GLY A 86 11.55 -9.63 6.05
CA GLY A 86 12.32 -8.64 5.30
C GLY A 86 11.89 -7.20 5.63
N MET A 87 10.60 -6.94 5.81
CA MET A 87 10.09 -5.63 6.24
C MET A 87 10.56 -5.25 7.65
N ARG A 88 10.69 -6.22 8.57
CA ARG A 88 11.29 -5.99 9.89
C ARG A 88 12.76 -5.62 9.79
N GLY A 89 13.52 -6.33 8.95
CA GLY A 89 14.93 -6.02 8.68
C GLY A 89 15.13 -4.62 8.10
N ASP A 90 14.19 -4.16 7.28
CA ASP A 90 14.21 -2.80 6.71
C ASP A 90 13.70 -1.70 7.66
N GLY A 91 13.36 -2.04 8.91
CA GLY A 91 13.04 -1.07 9.95
C GLY A 91 11.70 -0.36 9.75
N VAL A 92 10.68 -1.05 9.26
CA VAL A 92 9.32 -0.49 9.06
C VAL A 92 8.73 0.00 10.38
N GLN A 93 8.40 1.29 10.42
CA GLN A 93 7.77 1.97 11.56
C GLN A 93 6.37 2.50 11.22
N GLU A 94 5.95 2.45 9.97
CA GLU A 94 4.62 2.86 9.52
C GLU A 94 4.06 1.89 8.49
N ILE A 95 2.79 1.50 8.63
CA ILE A 95 2.05 0.68 7.67
C ILE A 95 0.90 1.49 7.12
N VAL A 96 0.92 1.70 5.81
CA VAL A 96 -0.14 2.33 5.04
C VAL A 96 -0.95 1.22 4.36
N ASP A 97 -2.00 0.74 5.03
CA ASP A 97 -2.87 -0.33 4.52
C ASP A 97 -3.99 0.26 3.66
N LEU A 98 -3.79 0.16 2.35
CA LEU A 98 -4.75 0.58 1.34
C LEU A 98 -5.77 -0.52 1.01
N HIS A 99 -5.57 -1.75 1.48
CA HIS A 99 -6.30 -2.92 1.03
C HIS A 99 -7.39 -3.35 2.01
N ARG A 100 -7.11 -3.26 3.32
CA ARG A 100 -8.03 -3.61 4.42
C ARG A 100 -8.74 -4.95 4.22
N ASN A 101 -7.97 -5.99 3.90
CA ASN A 101 -8.46 -7.36 3.87
C ASN A 101 -7.75 -8.21 4.95
N TRP A 102 -8.08 -9.50 5.02
CA TRP A 102 -7.45 -10.38 6.00
C TRP A 102 -5.92 -10.48 5.82
N ARG A 103 -5.42 -10.51 4.57
CA ARG A 103 -3.98 -10.58 4.28
C ARG A 103 -3.24 -9.33 4.77
N SER A 104 -3.78 -8.14 4.48
CA SER A 104 -3.21 -6.88 4.95
C SER A 104 -3.36 -6.72 6.46
N SER A 105 -4.42 -7.30 7.05
CA SER A 105 -4.60 -7.33 8.50
C SER A 105 -3.55 -8.20 9.19
N LEU A 106 -3.12 -9.31 8.57
CA LEU A 106 -2.03 -10.14 9.08
C LEU A 106 -0.68 -9.41 9.03
N VAL A 107 -0.39 -8.69 7.94
CA VAL A 107 0.78 -7.80 7.87
C VAL A 107 0.70 -6.76 8.99
N ARG A 108 -0.45 -6.12 9.19
CA ARG A 108 -0.65 -5.13 10.25
C ARG A 108 -0.39 -5.70 11.64
N ALA A 109 -0.96 -6.87 11.94
CA ALA A 109 -0.81 -7.55 13.22
C ALA A 109 0.65 -7.91 13.54
N ALA A 110 1.48 -8.13 12.50
CA ALA A 110 2.90 -8.42 12.67
C ALA A 110 3.76 -7.20 13.08
N PHE A 111 3.21 -5.98 13.05
CA PHE A 111 3.89 -4.73 13.42
C PHE A 111 3.05 -3.88 14.39
N PRO A 112 2.77 -4.37 15.61
CA PRO A 112 1.87 -3.70 16.56
C PRO A 112 2.38 -2.34 17.06
N ARG A 113 3.70 -2.11 17.01
CA ARG A 113 4.33 -0.83 17.41
C ARG A 113 4.45 0.17 16.27
N ALA A 114 4.14 -0.24 15.04
CA ALA A 114 4.19 0.67 13.89
C ALA A 114 2.94 1.56 13.88
N LYS A 115 3.09 2.77 13.35
CA LYS A 115 1.93 3.63 13.06
C LYS A 115 1.12 3.01 11.94
N HIS A 116 -0.22 3.00 12.06
CA HIS A 116 -1.10 2.45 11.04
C HIS A 116 -1.96 3.55 10.41
N ARG A 117 -1.89 3.67 9.07
CA ARG A 117 -2.81 4.51 8.29
C ARG A 117 -3.67 3.61 7.41
N LEU A 118 -4.99 3.73 7.53
CA LEU A 118 -5.95 2.85 6.86
C LEU A 118 -6.78 3.66 5.87
N ALA A 119 -6.86 3.22 4.63
CA ALA A 119 -7.76 3.85 3.67
C ALA A 119 -9.23 3.63 4.10
N PRO A 120 -10.09 4.66 4.10
CA PRO A 120 -11.50 4.49 4.42
C PRO A 120 -12.20 3.56 3.41
N LYS A 121 -13.12 2.72 3.91
CA LYS A 121 -13.93 1.81 3.08
C LYS A 121 -15.32 2.39 2.89
N TYR A 122 -15.60 2.89 1.69
CA TYR A 122 -16.90 3.46 1.32
C TYR A 122 -17.90 2.42 0.77
N ALA A 123 -17.75 1.13 1.11
CA ALA A 123 -18.59 0.07 0.57
C ALA A 123 -20.07 0.26 0.90
N LEU A 124 -20.38 0.60 2.15
CA LEU A 124 -21.76 0.88 2.58
C LEU A 124 -22.32 2.12 1.87
N ARG A 125 -21.55 3.22 1.81
CA ARG A 125 -21.96 4.44 1.10
C ARG A 125 -22.24 4.17 -0.38
N ARG A 126 -21.39 3.42 -1.06
CA ARG A 126 -21.63 2.98 -2.44
C ARG A 126 -22.91 2.14 -2.57
N ARG A 127 -23.15 1.23 -1.62
CA ARG A 127 -24.37 0.42 -1.60
C ARG A 127 -25.62 1.27 -1.40
N LEU A 128 -25.57 2.27 -0.52
CA LEU A 128 -26.65 3.24 -0.30
C LEU A 128 -26.91 4.09 -1.55
N TRP A 129 -25.85 4.48 -2.27
CA TRP A 129 -25.97 5.17 -3.56
C TRP A 129 -26.71 4.37 -4.65
N VAL A 130 -26.72 3.05 -4.55
CA VAL A 130 -27.43 2.18 -5.52
C VAL A 130 -28.84 1.86 -5.03
N HIS A 131 -28.96 1.43 -3.76
CA HIS A 131 -30.20 0.85 -3.23
C HIS A 131 -31.00 1.76 -2.30
N GLY A 132 -30.45 2.89 -1.87
CA GLY A 132 -31.06 3.80 -0.90
C GLY A 132 -30.90 5.26 -1.31
N ARG A 133 -31.06 5.54 -2.62
CA ARG A 133 -30.82 6.87 -3.23
C ARG A 133 -31.65 7.99 -2.59
N TRP A 134 -32.81 7.66 -2.05
CA TRP A 134 -33.70 8.58 -1.32
C TRP A 134 -33.09 9.14 -0.03
N LEU A 135 -32.03 8.52 0.50
CA LEU A 135 -31.28 9.03 1.65
C LEU A 135 -30.26 10.12 1.27
N HIS A 136 -30.19 10.49 -0.01
CA HIS A 136 -29.21 11.44 -0.55
C HIS A 136 -27.79 11.23 0.02
N PRO A 137 -27.24 10.00 -0.04
CA PRO A 137 -25.93 9.72 0.54
C PRO A 137 -24.87 10.61 -0.10
N GLU A 138 -23.93 11.13 0.70
CA GLU A 138 -22.85 11.96 0.16
C GLU A 138 -22.04 11.20 -0.90
N PRO A 139 -21.63 11.87 -2.00
CA PRO A 139 -20.82 11.25 -3.05
C PRO A 139 -19.48 10.78 -2.50
N VAL A 140 -19.06 9.59 -2.93
CA VAL A 140 -17.79 9.00 -2.49
C VAL A 140 -16.64 9.81 -3.10
N PRO A 141 -15.67 10.26 -2.29
CA PRO A 141 -14.55 11.04 -2.82
C PRO A 141 -13.73 10.22 -3.83
N PRO A 142 -13.08 10.89 -4.82
CA PRO A 142 -12.14 10.23 -5.71
C PRO A 142 -11.02 9.51 -4.95
N LEU A 143 -10.62 8.32 -5.42
CA LEU A 143 -9.68 7.48 -4.68
C LEU A 143 -8.31 8.14 -4.46
N LEU A 144 -7.81 8.87 -5.45
CA LEU A 144 -6.53 9.57 -5.35
C LEU A 144 -6.59 10.70 -4.30
N ARG A 145 -7.72 11.39 -4.19
CA ARG A 145 -7.95 12.39 -3.14
C ARG A 145 -7.89 11.75 -1.76
N THR A 146 -8.57 10.61 -1.59
CA THR A 146 -8.50 9.82 -0.35
C THR A 146 -7.06 9.38 -0.01
N TYR A 147 -6.27 9.00 -1.02
CA TYR A 147 -4.87 8.63 -0.82
C TYR A 147 -3.97 9.80 -0.44
N ARG A 148 -4.25 10.98 -1.00
CA ARG A 148 -3.56 12.23 -0.69
C ARG A 148 -3.86 12.68 0.75
N GLU A 149 -5.13 12.66 1.14
CA GLU A 149 -5.59 12.89 2.52
C GLU A 149 -4.94 11.88 3.51
N LEU A 150 -4.81 10.61 3.12
CA LEU A 150 -4.14 9.59 3.94
C LEU A 150 -2.65 9.90 4.18
N ALA A 151 -2.00 10.52 3.19
CA ALA A 151 -0.65 11.05 3.30
C ALA A 151 -0.58 12.40 4.04
N ARG A 152 -1.70 12.93 4.56
CA ARG A 152 -1.83 14.25 5.22
C ARG A 152 -1.45 15.42 4.32
N LEU A 153 -1.66 15.26 3.03
CA LEU A 153 -1.57 16.34 2.07
C LEU A 153 -2.98 16.91 1.86
N ASP A 154 -3.05 18.20 1.58
CA ASP A 154 -4.32 18.85 1.22
C ASP A 154 -4.93 18.16 -0.01
N PRO A 155 -6.26 17.96 -0.02
CA PRO A 155 -6.96 17.15 -1.02
C PRO A 155 -6.83 17.62 -2.47
#